data_AF-A0A6N3AFP8-F1
#
_entry.id   AF-A0A6N3AFP8-F1
#
_cell.length_a   1.000
_cell.length_b   1.000
_cell.length_c   1.000
_cell.angle_alpha   90.00
_cell.angle_beta   90.00
_cell.angle_gamma   90.00
#
_symmetry.space_group_name_H-M   'P 1'
#
loop_
_entity.id
_entity.type
_entity.pdbx_description
1 polymer ?
#
loop_
_entity_poly.entity_id
_entity_poly.type
_entity_poly.pdbx_seq_one_letter_code
_entity_poly.pdbx_strand_id
1 'polypeptide(L)'
;MTTKIKTLLVASLACVAIGSYSITSAHDPSVGNRSVPMTGGISVEPREPNFIMPSPVHVFTTVEAASEYIGFRPQMPKLLPVGFNIQSVITLEKDILQVVYVYEPGIDPYVNKAGGALIFYRTSTTLKGDISDDRKIHKVIETESVDGTKVTFKGGKKMVYLASWIKDGQNHSLDFYRPVTRDMAKAIIRNIVEEKSHTK
;
A
#
# COMPACT_ATOMS: atom_id res chain seq x y z
N MET A 1 26.53 -38.91 5.74
CA MET A 1 25.67 -39.08 6.93
C MET A 1 24.26 -38.68 6.56
N THR A 2 23.36 -39.65 6.56
CA THR A 2 22.00 -39.58 6.03
C THR A 2 21.07 -39.63 7.24
N THR A 3 20.25 -38.61 7.47
CA THR A 3 19.28 -38.64 8.57
C THR A 3 17.86 -38.62 7.99
N LYS A 4 17.15 -39.73 8.22
CA LYS A 4 15.76 -39.96 7.84
C LYS A 4 14.80 -39.37 8.88
N ILE A 5 13.80 -38.64 8.36
CA ILE A 5 12.35 -38.66 8.64
C ILE A 5 11.88 -38.74 10.10
N LYS A 6 10.96 -37.83 10.48
CA LYS A 6 9.68 -38.20 11.11
C LYS A 6 8.64 -37.06 11.00
N THR A 7 7.64 -37.32 10.18
CA THR A 7 6.35 -36.60 10.14
C THR A 7 5.60 -36.84 11.44
N LEU A 8 5.06 -35.78 12.05
CA LEU A 8 4.14 -35.85 13.18
C LEU A 8 2.88 -35.04 12.83
N LEU A 9 1.82 -35.77 12.50
CA LEU A 9 0.43 -35.30 12.50
C LEU A 9 -0.02 -35.19 13.96
N VAL A 10 -0.51 -34.03 14.39
CA VAL A 10 -1.20 -33.87 15.68
C VAL A 10 -2.57 -33.23 15.45
N ALA A 11 -3.56 -33.90 16.03
CA ALA A 11 -4.99 -33.70 15.85
C ALA A 11 -5.54 -32.49 16.62
N SER A 12 -6.74 -32.08 16.19
CA SER A 12 -7.62 -31.03 16.68
C SER A 12 -7.83 -30.97 18.20
N LEU A 13 -7.91 -29.74 18.74
CA LEU A 13 -8.56 -29.46 20.02
C LEU A 13 -9.59 -28.34 19.83
N ALA A 14 -10.87 -28.69 20.00
CA ALA A 14 -11.97 -27.74 20.05
C ALA A 14 -11.99 -27.09 21.44
N CYS A 15 -11.79 -25.77 21.52
CA CYS A 15 -12.01 -25.00 22.74
C CYS A 15 -13.43 -24.43 22.74
N VAL A 16 -14.26 -24.98 23.62
CA VAL A 16 -15.52 -24.38 24.07
C VAL A 16 -15.17 -23.13 24.88
N ALA A 17 -15.59 -21.95 24.41
CA ALA A 17 -15.49 -20.73 25.18
C ALA A 17 -16.61 -20.69 26.23
N ILE A 18 -16.22 -20.70 27.51
CA ILE A 18 -17.13 -20.42 28.63
C ILE A 18 -17.33 -18.90 28.66
N GLY A 19 -18.53 -18.44 28.34
CA GLY A 19 -18.89 -17.03 28.42
C GLY A 19 -18.93 -16.54 29.86
N SER A 20 -18.20 -15.47 30.14
CA SER A 20 -18.24 -14.75 31.42
C SER A 20 -19.58 -14.02 31.56
N TYR A 21 -20.36 -14.34 32.58
CA TYR A 21 -21.55 -13.56 32.97
C TYR A 21 -21.18 -12.59 34.09
N SER A 22 -21.39 -11.30 33.85
CA SER A 22 -21.45 -10.29 34.91
C SER A 22 -22.91 -10.16 35.34
N ILE A 23 -23.26 -10.72 36.50
CA ILE A 23 -24.55 -10.45 37.14
C ILE A 23 -24.40 -9.13 37.89
N THR A 24 -25.16 -8.11 37.49
CA THR A 24 -25.39 -6.93 38.34
C THR A 24 -26.77 -7.09 38.97
N SER A 25 -26.81 -7.25 40.30
CA SER A 25 -28.06 -7.28 41.06
C SER A 25 -28.35 -5.91 41.65
N ALA A 26 -29.56 -5.42 41.33
CA ALA A 26 -30.46 -4.57 42.11
C ALA A 26 -29.89 -3.37 42.91
N HIS A 27 -30.39 -2.18 42.56
CA HIS A 27 -30.87 -1.24 43.58
C HIS A 27 -32.02 -0.38 43.03
N ASP A 28 -33.22 -0.61 43.54
CA ASP A 28 -34.32 0.37 43.54
C ASP A 28 -34.35 1.05 44.92
N PRO A 29 -34.72 2.33 44.98
CA PRO A 29 -35.67 2.77 45.99
C PRO A 29 -36.95 3.30 45.34
N SER A 30 -38.04 2.65 45.76
CA SER A 30 -39.45 2.92 45.52
C SER A 30 -39.89 4.38 45.75
N VAL A 31 -40.70 4.92 44.82
CA VAL A 31 -41.89 5.74 45.12
C VAL A 31 -42.93 5.52 44.02
N GLY A 32 -44.16 5.13 44.39
CA GLY A 32 -45.34 5.38 43.56
C GLY A 32 -46.15 4.14 43.20
N ASN A 33 -47.32 4.03 43.83
CA ASN A 33 -48.31 2.98 43.73
C ASN A 33 -48.87 2.85 42.29
N ARG A 34 -48.36 1.91 41.48
CA ARG A 34 -49.05 1.41 40.28
C ARG A 34 -48.54 0.01 39.90
N SER A 35 -49.37 -1.00 40.13
CA SER A 35 -49.16 -2.36 39.62
C SER A 35 -49.34 -2.37 38.11
N VAL A 36 -48.22 -2.33 37.38
CA VAL A 36 -48.15 -2.69 35.95
C VAL A 36 -47.56 -4.10 35.84
N PRO A 37 -48.11 -4.98 34.99
CA PRO A 37 -47.51 -6.28 34.75
C PRO A 37 -46.14 -6.07 34.09
N MET A 38 -45.08 -6.53 34.76
CA MET A 38 -43.75 -6.56 34.15
C MET A 38 -43.71 -7.64 33.09
N THR A 39 -43.98 -7.26 31.85
CA THR A 39 -43.43 -7.95 30.68
C THR A 39 -42.07 -7.32 30.39
N GLY A 40 -41.11 -7.53 31.30
CA GLY A 40 -39.73 -7.10 31.14
C GLY A 40 -39.02 -7.98 30.12
N GLY A 41 -39.34 -7.81 28.83
CA GLY A 41 -38.53 -8.35 27.77
C GLY A 41 -37.15 -7.70 27.83
N ILE A 42 -36.11 -8.50 28.09
CA ILE A 42 -34.73 -8.03 27.95
C ILE A 42 -34.54 -7.76 26.45
N SER A 43 -34.71 -6.50 26.04
CA SER A 43 -34.34 -6.06 24.70
C SER A 43 -32.81 -5.92 24.71
N VAL A 44 -32.15 -7.01 24.33
CA VAL A 44 -30.73 -6.96 23.98
C VAL A 44 -30.67 -6.40 22.57
N GLU A 45 -30.38 -5.12 22.44
CA GLU A 45 -29.99 -4.56 21.16
C GLU A 45 -28.73 -5.30 20.70
N PRO A 46 -28.75 -5.98 19.53
CA PRO A 46 -27.56 -6.67 19.04
C PRO A 46 -26.45 -5.64 18.87
N ARG A 47 -25.40 -5.72 19.69
CA ARG A 47 -24.18 -4.97 19.42
C ARG A 47 -23.66 -5.44 18.09
N GLU A 48 -23.65 -4.56 17.08
CA GLU A 48 -23.15 -4.91 15.77
C GLU A 48 -21.75 -5.55 15.91
N PRO A 49 -21.45 -6.61 15.13
CA PRO A 49 -20.13 -7.19 15.10
C PRO A 49 -19.10 -6.09 14.90
N ASN A 50 -18.03 -6.06 15.68
CA ASN A 50 -16.91 -5.15 15.43
C ASN A 50 -16.31 -5.51 14.05
N PHE A 51 -16.77 -4.84 12.98
CA PHE A 51 -16.21 -4.98 11.65
C PHE A 51 -14.79 -4.41 11.67
N ILE A 52 -13.78 -5.27 11.74
CA ILE A 52 -12.40 -4.87 11.44
C ILE A 52 -12.34 -4.73 9.92
N MET A 53 -12.45 -3.50 9.41
CA MET A 53 -12.24 -3.24 8.00
C MET A 53 -10.78 -3.64 7.64
N PRO A 54 -10.57 -4.44 6.59
CA PRO A 54 -9.22 -4.80 6.18
C PRO A 54 -8.44 -3.54 5.80
N SER A 55 -7.13 -3.51 6.11
CA SER A 55 -6.25 -2.41 5.72
C SER A 55 -6.27 -2.26 4.20
N PRO A 56 -6.45 -1.04 3.65
CA PRO A 56 -6.33 -0.81 2.21
C PRO A 56 -4.90 -1.05 1.73
N VAL A 57 -3.90 -0.99 2.62
CA VAL A 57 -2.49 -1.21 2.29
C VAL A 57 -2.06 -2.64 2.63
N HIS A 58 -1.44 -3.33 1.66
CA HIS A 58 -0.80 -4.64 1.86
C HIS A 58 0.68 -4.54 1.51
N VAL A 59 1.55 -5.12 2.33
CA VAL A 59 3.02 -5.06 2.17
C VAL A 59 3.57 -6.40 1.72
N PHE A 60 4.52 -6.37 0.79
CA PHE A 60 5.15 -7.55 0.18
C PHE A 60 6.66 -7.49 0.32
N THR A 61 7.28 -8.67 0.31
CA THR A 61 8.75 -8.80 0.29
C THR A 61 9.34 -8.62 -1.10
N THR A 62 8.57 -8.90 -2.15
CA THR A 62 9.02 -8.83 -3.56
C THR A 62 7.93 -8.25 -4.46
N VAL A 63 8.35 -7.70 -5.60
CA VAL A 63 7.44 -7.24 -6.66
C VAL A 63 6.65 -8.41 -7.24
N GLU A 64 7.25 -9.60 -7.33
CA GLU A 64 6.59 -10.80 -7.83
C GLU A 64 5.40 -11.22 -6.94
N ALA A 65 5.58 -11.27 -5.61
CA ALA A 65 4.49 -11.60 -4.69
C ALA A 65 3.35 -10.56 -4.75
N ALA A 66 3.69 -9.28 -4.90
CA ALA A 66 2.70 -8.23 -5.11
C ALA A 66 1.97 -8.38 -6.46
N SER A 67 2.70 -8.79 -7.51
CA SER A 67 2.17 -9.02 -8.86
C SER A 67 1.15 -10.17 -8.87
N GLU A 68 1.45 -11.27 -8.19
CA GLU A 68 0.53 -12.40 -8.01
C GLU A 68 -0.74 -11.98 -7.27
N TYR A 69 -0.59 -11.17 -6.22
CA TYR A 69 -1.72 -10.68 -5.43
C TYR A 69 -2.64 -9.73 -6.22
N ILE A 70 -2.07 -8.83 -7.02
CA ILE A 70 -2.83 -7.83 -7.78
C ILE A 70 -3.28 -8.31 -9.16
N GLY A 71 -2.73 -9.43 -9.65
CA GLY A 71 -3.15 -10.07 -10.90
C GLY A 71 -2.55 -9.45 -12.17
N PHE A 72 -1.48 -8.66 -12.07
CA PHE A 72 -0.73 -8.18 -13.23
C PHE A 72 0.78 -8.09 -12.94
N ARG A 73 1.61 -8.21 -13.98
CA ARG A 73 3.06 -7.99 -13.88
C ARG A 73 3.39 -6.53 -14.23
N PRO A 74 3.93 -5.73 -13.29
CA PRO A 74 4.25 -4.33 -13.58
C PRO A 74 5.45 -4.24 -14.53
N GLN A 75 5.44 -3.22 -15.40
CA GLN A 75 6.70 -2.73 -15.96
C GLN A 75 7.45 -1.96 -14.87
N MET A 76 8.75 -2.17 -14.73
CA MET A 76 9.57 -1.67 -13.63
C MET A 76 10.78 -0.89 -14.14
N PRO A 77 11.18 0.21 -13.47
CA PRO A 77 12.38 0.95 -13.83
C PRO A 77 13.63 0.11 -13.51
N LYS A 78 14.46 -0.16 -14.54
CA LYS A 78 15.77 -0.81 -14.37
C LYS A 78 16.92 0.17 -14.20
N LEU A 79 16.65 1.45 -14.45
CA LEU A 79 17.57 2.55 -14.24
C LEU A 79 16.97 3.51 -13.22
N LEU A 80 17.74 3.76 -12.16
CA LEU A 80 17.46 4.79 -11.16
C LEU A 80 18.74 5.58 -10.89
N PRO A 81 18.65 6.78 -10.29
CA PRO A 81 19.84 7.45 -9.80
C PRO A 81 20.62 6.54 -8.84
N VAL A 82 21.95 6.58 -8.91
CA VAL A 82 22.83 5.76 -8.06
C VAL A 82 22.47 5.96 -6.58
N GLY A 83 22.49 4.89 -5.79
CA GLY A 83 22.21 4.92 -4.35
C GLY A 83 20.76 4.63 -3.96
N PHE A 84 19.82 4.62 -4.93
CA PHE A 84 18.44 4.22 -4.67
C PHE A 84 18.28 2.69 -4.61
N ASN A 85 17.59 2.22 -3.56
CA ASN A 85 17.26 0.81 -3.34
C ASN A 85 15.77 0.67 -3.01
N ILE A 86 15.19 -0.50 -3.30
CA ILE A 86 13.80 -0.79 -2.91
C ILE A 86 13.73 -0.84 -1.37
N GLN A 87 12.88 -0.01 -0.79
CA GLN A 87 12.55 -0.03 0.63
C GLN A 87 11.31 -0.87 0.90
N SER A 88 10.27 -0.71 0.08
CA SER A 88 9.02 -1.45 0.26
C SER A 88 8.29 -1.64 -1.06
N VAL A 89 7.55 -2.75 -1.13
CA VAL A 89 6.58 -3.05 -2.18
C VAL A 89 5.24 -3.19 -1.49
N ILE A 90 4.26 -2.40 -1.92
CA ILE A 90 2.92 -2.42 -1.35
C ILE A 90 1.85 -2.41 -2.43
N THR A 91 0.64 -2.82 -2.09
CA THR A 91 -0.56 -2.52 -2.88
C THR A 91 -1.50 -1.63 -2.11
N LEU A 92 -2.15 -0.70 -2.81
CA LEU A 92 -3.21 0.17 -2.28
C LEU A 92 -4.55 -0.29 -2.87
N GLU A 93 -5.50 -0.65 -2.00
CA GLU A 93 -6.88 -1.11 -2.30
C GLU A 93 -7.00 -2.31 -3.25
N LYS A 94 -5.88 -2.88 -3.73
CA LYS A 94 -5.72 -3.84 -4.85
C LYS A 94 -5.74 -3.25 -6.26
N ASP A 95 -5.72 -1.94 -6.40
CA ASP A 95 -5.72 -1.30 -7.72
C ASP A 95 -4.35 -0.72 -8.13
N ILE A 96 -3.51 -0.41 -7.14
CA ILE A 96 -2.19 0.18 -7.36
C ILE A 96 -1.13 -0.71 -6.73
N LEU A 97 -0.12 -1.09 -7.51
CA LEU A 97 1.15 -1.57 -6.98
C LEU A 97 2.10 -0.37 -6.84
N GLN A 98 2.61 -0.14 -5.65
CA GLN A 98 3.58 0.91 -5.35
C GLN A 98 4.91 0.29 -4.90
N VAL A 99 5.99 0.71 -5.54
CA VAL A 99 7.36 0.44 -5.10
C VAL A 99 7.97 1.73 -4.58
N VAL A 100 8.46 1.70 -3.35
CA VAL A 100 9.13 2.83 -2.72
C VAL A 100 10.63 2.59 -2.80
N TYR A 101 11.33 3.49 -3.48
CA TYR A 101 12.78 3.51 -3.49
C TYR A 101 13.30 4.57 -2.53
N VAL A 102 14.34 4.26 -1.78
CA VAL A 102 15.03 5.17 -0.86
C VAL A 102 16.49 5.28 -1.24
N TYR A 103 17.02 6.51 -1.21
CA TYR A 103 18.45 6.74 -1.34
C TYR A 103 19.16 6.37 -0.03
N GLU A 104 20.19 5.52 -0.10
CA GLU A 104 21.11 5.09 0.98
C GLU A 104 20.54 5.20 2.42
N PRO A 105 20.17 4.07 3.08
CA PRO A 105 19.59 4.12 4.41
C PRO A 105 20.54 4.79 5.42
N GLY A 106 20.08 5.86 6.06
CA GLY A 106 20.75 6.46 7.22
C GLY A 106 20.32 5.82 8.53
N ILE A 107 21.10 6.07 9.58
CA ILE A 107 20.78 5.64 10.96
C ILE A 107 19.50 6.32 11.48
N ASP A 108 19.07 7.44 10.87
CA ASP A 108 17.83 8.12 11.20
C ASP A 108 17.19 8.79 9.95
N PRO A 109 15.93 8.46 9.59
CA PRO A 109 15.25 9.02 8.42
C PRO A 109 14.94 10.53 8.53
N TYR A 110 14.94 11.11 9.74
CA TYR A 110 14.70 12.54 9.98
C TYR A 110 15.98 13.36 10.01
N VAL A 111 17.14 12.71 10.23
CA VAL A 111 18.43 13.38 10.43
C VAL A 111 19.40 13.12 9.28
N ASN A 112 19.23 12.01 8.55
CA ASN A 112 20.03 11.75 7.36
C ASN A 112 19.58 12.67 6.21
N LYS A 113 20.37 13.71 5.92
CA LYS A 113 20.16 14.60 4.76
C LYS A 113 20.16 13.86 3.42
N ALA A 114 20.70 12.64 3.34
CA ALA A 114 20.65 11.74 2.20
C ALA A 114 19.46 10.75 2.26
N GLY A 115 19.07 10.27 3.44
CA GLY A 115 18.05 9.23 3.67
C GLY A 115 16.59 9.66 3.53
N GLY A 116 16.33 10.91 3.14
CA GLY A 116 14.98 11.44 2.92
C GLY A 116 14.56 11.55 1.45
N ALA A 117 15.41 11.17 0.50
CA ALA A 117 15.04 11.16 -0.91
C ALA A 117 14.30 9.86 -1.23
N LEU A 118 13.03 10.00 -1.59
CA LEU A 118 12.14 8.90 -1.96
C LEU A 118 11.73 9.02 -3.43
N ILE A 119 11.61 7.87 -4.08
CA ILE A 119 10.89 7.75 -5.35
C ILE A 119 9.73 6.80 -5.10
N PHE A 120 8.50 7.29 -5.30
CA PHE A 120 7.35 6.40 -5.36
C PHE A 120 7.10 6.07 -6.83
N TYR A 121 7.13 4.79 -7.14
CA TYR A 121 6.74 4.30 -8.44
C TYR A 121 5.42 3.55 -8.32
N ARG A 122 4.39 4.02 -9.01
CA ARG A 122 3.07 3.39 -8.99
C ARG A 122 2.70 2.87 -10.36
N THR A 123 2.04 1.72 -10.36
CA THR A 123 1.49 1.09 -11.56
C THR A 123 0.07 0.59 -11.29
N SER A 124 -0.81 0.74 -12.27
CA SER A 124 -2.17 0.20 -12.24
C SER A 124 -2.62 -0.20 -13.65
N THR A 125 -3.38 -1.28 -13.78
CA THR A 125 -4.07 -1.65 -15.04
C THR A 125 -5.52 -1.16 -15.06
N THR A 126 -6.14 -1.01 -13.88
CA THR A 126 -7.55 -0.67 -13.68
C THR A 126 -7.77 0.83 -13.66
N LEU A 127 -6.97 1.57 -12.89
CA LEU A 127 -7.14 3.02 -12.69
C LEU A 127 -6.58 3.82 -13.86
N LYS A 128 -7.37 4.80 -14.30
CA LYS A 128 -7.00 5.78 -15.33
C LYS A 128 -6.83 7.14 -14.71
N GLY A 129 -6.06 8.00 -15.37
CA GLY A 129 -5.76 9.34 -14.87
C GLY A 129 -4.57 9.35 -13.92
N ASP A 130 -4.52 10.32 -13.02
CA ASP A 130 -3.40 10.50 -12.11
C ASP A 130 -3.48 9.52 -10.94
N ILE A 131 -2.49 8.63 -10.84
CA ILE A 131 -2.35 7.66 -9.75
C ILE A 131 -1.22 8.06 -8.78
N SER A 132 -0.64 9.26 -8.95
CA SER A 132 0.46 9.76 -8.12
C SER A 132 0.06 9.89 -6.65
N ASP A 133 1.07 9.98 -5.77
CA ASP A 133 0.80 10.41 -4.40
C ASP A 133 0.27 11.85 -4.42
N ASP A 134 -0.61 12.21 -3.48
CA ASP A 134 -1.32 13.50 -3.41
C ASP A 134 -0.41 14.70 -3.08
N ARG A 135 0.91 14.52 -3.20
CA ARG A 135 1.91 15.46 -2.74
C ARG A 135 2.19 16.53 -3.78
N LYS A 136 1.69 17.72 -3.47
CA LYS A 136 1.97 19.04 -4.10
C LYS A 136 1.39 19.24 -5.49
N ILE A 137 0.71 20.37 -5.63
CA ILE A 137 0.30 20.95 -6.91
C ILE A 137 1.53 21.59 -7.56
N HIS A 138 2.13 20.92 -8.53
CA HIS A 138 3.24 21.46 -9.31
C HIS A 138 2.71 22.33 -10.45
N LYS A 139 3.14 23.60 -10.49
CA LYS A 139 2.55 24.65 -11.35
C LYS A 139 2.79 24.46 -12.84
N VAL A 140 3.89 23.84 -13.26
CA VAL A 140 4.16 23.59 -14.68
C VAL A 140 3.79 22.16 -15.02
N ILE A 141 2.86 22.01 -15.96
CA ILE A 141 2.47 20.74 -16.55
C ILE A 141 2.85 20.81 -18.02
N GLU A 142 3.75 19.92 -18.44
CA GLU A 142 4.18 19.81 -19.84
C GLU A 142 3.99 18.36 -20.28
N THR A 143 3.54 18.17 -21.53
CA THR A 143 3.43 16.85 -22.13
C THR A 143 4.44 16.73 -23.25
N GLU A 144 5.17 15.62 -23.28
CA GLU A 144 6.22 15.37 -24.26
C GLU A 144 6.26 13.88 -24.65
N SER A 145 6.71 13.58 -25.87
CA SER A 145 6.93 12.20 -26.30
C SER A 145 8.29 11.69 -25.81
N VAL A 146 8.31 10.52 -25.18
CA VAL A 146 9.51 9.78 -24.79
C VAL A 146 9.43 8.42 -25.48
N ASP A 147 10.23 8.24 -26.52
CA ASP A 147 10.28 7.02 -27.35
C ASP A 147 8.88 6.58 -27.83
N GLY A 148 8.08 7.54 -28.30
CA GLY A 148 6.71 7.32 -28.78
C GLY A 148 5.64 7.29 -27.69
N THR A 149 6.03 7.26 -26.41
CA THR A 149 5.10 7.31 -25.27
C THR A 149 4.81 8.75 -24.89
N LYS A 150 3.52 9.12 -24.84
CA LYS A 150 3.11 10.44 -24.36
C LYS A 150 3.23 10.50 -22.84
N VAL A 151 4.17 11.31 -22.34
CA VAL A 151 4.44 11.48 -20.91
C VAL A 151 4.04 12.88 -20.47
N THR A 152 3.31 12.97 -19.36
CA THR A 152 3.02 14.23 -18.67
C THR A 152 4.02 14.42 -17.54
N PHE A 153 4.77 15.53 -17.59
CA PHE A 153 5.70 15.95 -16.55
C PHE A 153 5.10 17.10 -15.76
N LYS A 154 5.13 17.01 -14.42
CA LYS A 154 4.81 18.11 -13.53
C LYS A 154 6.03 18.56 -12.74
N GLY A 155 6.28 19.87 -12.74
CA GLY A 155 7.44 20.44 -12.05
C GLY A 155 7.67 21.92 -12.35
N GLY A 156 8.94 22.32 -12.53
CA GLY A 156 9.32 23.70 -12.85
C GLY A 156 10.84 23.85 -13.02
N LYS A 157 11.29 24.86 -13.78
CA LYS A 157 12.73 25.13 -14.03
C LYS A 157 13.51 23.91 -14.56
N LYS A 158 12.95 23.14 -15.51
CA LYS A 158 13.50 21.88 -16.05
C LYS A 158 13.66 20.73 -15.04
N MET A 159 13.15 20.92 -13.82
CA MET A 159 13.08 19.90 -12.79
C MET A 159 11.71 19.23 -12.79
N VAL A 160 11.69 17.92 -12.60
CA VAL A 160 10.52 17.05 -12.63
C VAL A 160 10.30 16.50 -11.22
N TYR A 161 9.12 16.74 -10.67
CA TYR A 161 8.67 16.14 -9.42
C TYR A 161 7.75 14.94 -9.66
N LEU A 162 6.98 14.97 -10.74
CA LEU A 162 6.08 13.89 -11.14
C LEU A 162 6.19 13.67 -12.64
N ALA A 163 6.28 12.41 -13.05
CA ALA A 163 6.01 11.99 -14.41
C ALA A 163 4.92 10.92 -14.41
N SER A 164 3.93 11.04 -15.30
CA SER A 164 2.89 10.03 -15.47
C SER A 164 2.63 9.76 -16.95
N TRP A 165 2.30 8.50 -17.26
CA TRP A 165 2.04 8.06 -18.63
C TRP A 165 1.26 6.75 -18.63
N ILE A 166 0.71 6.41 -19.79
CA ILE A 166 0.10 5.11 -20.05
C ILE A 166 0.88 4.44 -21.17
N LYS A 167 1.28 3.19 -20.97
CA LYS A 167 1.97 2.37 -21.97
C LYS A 167 1.52 0.91 -21.83
N ASP A 168 1.27 0.24 -22.95
CA ASP A 168 0.90 -1.19 -22.99
C ASP A 168 -0.24 -1.59 -22.04
N GLY A 169 -1.23 -0.70 -21.87
CA GLY A 169 -2.38 -0.90 -20.98
C GLY A 169 -2.13 -0.62 -19.49
N GLN A 170 -0.89 -0.35 -19.09
CA GLN A 170 -0.52 0.03 -17.73
C GLN A 170 -0.45 1.55 -17.59
N ASN A 171 -1.01 2.07 -16.51
CA ASN A 171 -0.90 3.45 -16.07
C ASN A 171 0.23 3.55 -15.04
N HIS A 172 1.09 4.56 -15.18
CA HIS A 172 2.30 4.70 -14.38
C HIS A 172 2.41 6.11 -13.77
N SER A 173 2.97 6.19 -12.56
CA SER A 173 3.51 7.44 -12.00
C SER A 173 4.90 7.23 -11.41
N LEU A 174 5.74 8.25 -11.57
CA LEU A 174 7.04 8.41 -10.90
C LEU A 174 7.01 9.71 -10.10
N ASP A 175 6.98 9.58 -8.79
CA ASP A 175 6.94 10.68 -7.83
C ASP A 175 8.30 10.84 -7.16
N PHE A 176 8.98 11.93 -7.46
CA PHE A 176 10.30 12.26 -6.92
C PHE A 176 10.15 13.22 -5.75
N TYR A 177 10.44 12.75 -4.53
CA TYR A 177 10.42 13.61 -3.34
C TYR A 177 11.45 14.75 -3.44
N ARG A 178 12.60 14.46 -4.03
CA ARG A 178 13.56 15.46 -4.53
C ARG A 178 13.53 15.41 -6.05
N PRO A 179 13.26 16.54 -6.73
CA PRO A 179 13.03 16.50 -8.16
C PRO A 179 14.31 16.14 -8.91
N VAL A 180 14.14 15.53 -10.07
CA VAL A 180 15.24 15.18 -10.98
C VAL A 180 15.20 16.09 -12.21
N THR A 181 16.26 16.11 -13.01
CA THR A 181 16.23 16.81 -14.30
C THR A 181 15.26 16.12 -15.26
N ARG A 182 14.74 16.86 -16.25
CA ARG A 182 13.91 16.29 -17.32
C ARG A 182 14.60 15.13 -18.04
N ASP A 183 15.89 15.24 -18.32
CA ASP A 183 16.65 14.20 -19.01
C ASP A 183 16.80 12.92 -18.17
N MET A 184 17.01 13.05 -16.86
CA MET A 184 17.03 11.92 -15.93
C MET A 184 15.67 11.23 -15.89
N ALA A 185 14.57 11.98 -15.77
CA ALA A 185 13.22 11.41 -15.78
C ALA A 185 12.95 10.62 -17.07
N LYS A 186 13.33 11.18 -18.23
CA LYS A 186 13.23 10.47 -19.51
C LYS A 186 14.10 9.21 -19.54
N ALA A 187 15.33 9.27 -19.05
CA ALA A 187 16.22 8.11 -19.00
C ALA A 187 15.63 6.97 -18.17
N ILE A 188 15.03 7.27 -17.02
CA ILE A 188 14.31 6.28 -16.20
C ILE A 188 13.15 5.67 -17.01
N ILE A 189 12.29 6.49 -17.60
CA ILE A 189 11.10 6.04 -18.35
C ILE A 189 11.47 5.14 -19.54
N ARG A 190 12.55 5.46 -20.27
CA ARG A 190 13.04 4.63 -21.39
C ARG A 190 13.50 3.24 -20.96
N ASN A 191 13.93 3.10 -19.71
CA ASN A 191 14.44 1.85 -19.14
C ASN A 191 13.42 1.15 -18.25
N ILE A 192 12.13 1.48 -18.41
CA ILE A 192 11.04 0.73 -17.79
C ILE A 192 10.69 -0.44 -18.69
N VAL A 193 10.84 -1.65 -18.15
CA VAL A 193 10.59 -2.92 -18.84
C VAL A 193 9.83 -3.86 -17.92
N GLU A 194 9.14 -4.84 -18.49
CA GLU A 194 8.43 -5.85 -17.71
C GLU A 194 9.33 -6.53 -16.66
N GLU A 195 8.82 -6.71 -15.45
CA GLU A 195 9.54 -7.38 -14.36
C GLU A 195 9.68 -8.88 -14.64
N LYS A 196 10.86 -9.27 -15.16
CA LYS A 196 11.31 -10.66 -15.26
C LYS A 196 12.23 -10.94 -14.07
N SER A 197 11.61 -11.29 -12.94
CA SER A 197 12.22 -11.73 -11.66
C SER A 197 13.53 -11.06 -11.26
N HIS A 198 13.46 -10.00 -10.46
CA HIS A 198 14.56 -9.56 -9.59
C HIS A 198 14.56 -10.38 -8.30
N THR A 199 15.48 -11.32 -8.21
CA THR A 199 15.88 -11.91 -6.93
C THR A 199 16.70 -10.86 -6.18
N LYS A 200 16.38 -10.67 -4.89
CA LYS A 200 17.09 -9.78 -3.96
C LYS A 200 18.58 -10.14 -3.86
#